data_AF-A0A328FJB3-F1
#
_entry.id   AF-A0A328FJB3-F1
#
_cell.length_a   1.000
_cell.length_b   1.000
_cell.length_c   1.000
_cell.angle_alpha   90.00
_cell.angle_beta   90.00
_cell.angle_gamma   90.00
#
_symmetry.space_group_name_H-M   'P 1'
#
loop_
_entity.id
_entity.type
_entity.pdbx_description
1 polymer ?
#
loop_
_entity_poly.entity_id
_entity_poly.type
_entity_poly.pdbx_seq_one_letter_code
_entity_poly.pdbx_strand_id
1 'polypeptide(L)'
;MGAYIKSRFFRQSILAFVGIPLVIWSTGNFPERSLLKESLSIITILSFSQMIGQFFWTRTSRPVRTDLKMSQVVKYHKFIGYTCVTILFFHPIYLVIPRFFEAGISPFDAFITIITTFNLGCVLGIIAWCLMLVLGITSFLRNGLPMTYKTWRVFHGTLAMLFISVAAWHVMDLGRHANRAMSILISMLTASGVLLLLKTYTLKKIKANEE
;
A
#
# COMPACT_ATOMS: atom_id res chain seq x y z
N MET A 1 8.42 1.47 28.23
CA MET A 1 8.50 2.94 28.17
C MET A 1 8.58 3.36 26.72
N GLY A 2 7.54 4.05 26.21
CA GLY A 2 7.26 4.20 24.78
C GLY A 2 8.39 4.86 24.00
N ALA A 3 8.96 4.14 23.02
CA ALA A 3 9.90 4.71 22.08
C ALA A 3 9.14 5.60 21.10
N TYR A 4 8.86 6.84 21.50
CA TYR A 4 8.31 7.86 20.61
C TYR A 4 9.21 7.99 19.36
N ILE A 5 8.58 8.07 18.19
CA ILE A 5 9.26 8.32 16.93
C ILE A 5 9.90 9.72 17.01
N LYS A 6 11.22 9.76 17.23
CA LYS A 6 11.98 11.03 17.37
C LYS A 6 12.09 11.80 16.05
N SER A 7 12.10 11.11 14.90
CA SER A 7 12.19 11.77 13.60
C SER A 7 10.92 12.57 13.30
N ARG A 8 11.07 13.90 13.20
CA ARG A 8 9.99 14.82 12.83
C ARG A 8 9.47 14.51 11.43
N PHE A 9 10.38 14.24 10.49
CA PHE A 9 10.04 13.88 9.12
C PHE A 9 9.17 12.62 9.05
N PHE A 10 9.57 11.55 9.75
CA PHE A 10 8.82 10.29 9.72
C PHE A 10 7.41 10.47 10.32
N ARG A 11 7.27 11.22 11.42
CA ARG A 11 5.96 11.52 12.01
C ARG A 11 5.08 12.37 11.09
N GLN A 12 5.62 13.45 10.53
CA GLN A 12 4.88 14.35 9.63
C GLN A 12 4.45 13.63 8.35
N SER A 13 5.31 12.80 7.78
CA SER A 13 4.96 12.02 6.58
C SER A 13 3.89 10.98 6.88
N ILE A 14 3.96 10.22 7.98
CA ILE A 14 2.85 9.34 8.39
C ILE A 14 1.54 10.12 8.49
N LEU A 15 1.56 11.27 9.15
CA LEU A 15 0.39 12.14 9.29
C LEU A 15 -0.10 12.65 7.93
N ALA A 16 0.78 12.95 6.97
CA ALA A 16 0.39 13.36 5.63
C ALA A 16 -0.28 12.22 4.84
N PHE A 17 0.29 11.01 4.89
CA PHE A 17 -0.28 9.81 4.26
C PHE A 17 -1.59 9.33 4.94
N VAL A 18 -1.99 9.92 6.07
CA VAL A 18 -3.31 9.72 6.70
C VAL A 18 -4.23 10.90 6.45
N GLY A 19 -3.77 12.11 6.77
CA GLY A 19 -4.59 13.32 6.77
C GLY A 19 -5.03 13.76 5.37
N ILE A 20 -4.13 13.73 4.39
CA ILE A 20 -4.48 14.16 3.03
C ILE A 20 -5.58 13.28 2.41
N PRO A 21 -5.47 11.93 2.37
CA PRO A 21 -6.55 11.12 1.82
C PRO A 21 -7.86 11.24 2.62
N LEU A 22 -7.81 11.45 3.95
CA LEU A 22 -9.02 11.71 4.75
C LEU A 22 -9.70 13.02 4.41
N VAL A 23 -8.94 14.09 4.20
CA VAL A 23 -9.51 15.38 3.78
C VAL A 23 -10.17 15.24 2.41
N ILE A 24 -9.52 14.58 1.44
CA ILE A 24 -10.12 14.35 0.12
C ILE A 24 -11.38 13.47 0.22
N TRP A 25 -11.36 12.45 1.10
CA TRP A 25 -12.51 11.61 1.36
C TRP A 25 -13.69 12.42 1.94
N SER A 26 -13.44 13.25 2.95
CA SER A 26 -14.49 14.00 3.64
C SER A 26 -15.09 15.13 2.80
N THR A 27 -14.30 15.75 1.91
CA THR A 27 -14.77 16.81 1.00
C THR A 27 -15.28 16.28 -0.34
N GLY A 28 -15.27 14.96 -0.55
CA GLY A 28 -15.51 14.34 -1.85
C GLY A 28 -16.98 14.21 -2.28
N ASN A 29 -17.93 14.60 -1.43
CA ASN A 29 -19.38 14.53 -1.68
C ASN A 29 -19.85 13.17 -2.24
N PHE A 30 -19.36 12.08 -1.65
CA PHE A 30 -19.76 10.72 -2.03
C PHE A 30 -21.17 10.40 -1.50
N PRO A 31 -21.97 9.57 -2.20
CA PRO A 31 -23.27 9.17 -1.68
C PRO A 31 -23.11 8.42 -0.36
N GLU A 32 -23.96 8.76 0.61
CA GLU A 32 -23.89 8.22 1.97
C GLU A 32 -24.05 6.70 2.02
N ARG A 33 -23.39 6.07 2.99
CA ARG A 33 -23.49 4.63 3.30
C ARG A 33 -23.55 4.45 4.80
N SER A 34 -23.85 3.22 5.22
CA SER A 34 -23.76 2.84 6.64
C SER A 34 -22.37 3.12 7.21
N LEU A 35 -22.32 3.47 8.51
CA LEU A 35 -21.07 3.71 9.23
C LEU A 35 -20.07 2.56 9.10
N LEU A 36 -20.56 1.32 9.04
CA LEU A 36 -19.72 0.13 8.83
C LEU A 36 -19.01 0.18 7.47
N LYS A 37 -19.72 0.48 6.38
CA LYS A 37 -19.16 0.57 5.03
C LYS A 37 -18.13 1.69 4.91
N GLU A 38 -18.43 2.85 5.50
CA GLU A 38 -17.50 3.98 5.49
C GLU A 38 -16.24 3.68 6.31
N SER A 39 -16.38 3.13 7.51
CA SER A 39 -15.23 2.76 8.35
C SER A 39 -14.30 1.75 7.67
N LEU A 40 -14.88 0.73 7.02
CA LEU A 40 -14.13 -0.27 6.25
C LEU A 40 -13.47 0.32 5.00
N SER A 41 -14.11 1.30 4.37
CA SER A 41 -13.53 1.99 3.20
C SER A 41 -12.35 2.88 3.63
N ILE A 42 -12.50 3.63 4.73
CA ILE A 42 -11.45 4.49 5.31
C ILE A 42 -10.24 3.66 5.71
N ILE A 43 -10.41 2.55 6.44
CA ILE A 43 -9.26 1.73 6.87
C ILE A 43 -8.49 1.15 5.67
N THR A 44 -9.19 0.78 4.58
CA THR A 44 -8.56 0.31 3.34
C THR A 44 -7.82 1.42 2.62
N ILE A 45 -8.42 2.62 2.47
CA ILE A 45 -7.78 3.80 1.86
C ILE A 45 -6.51 4.18 2.63
N LEU A 46 -6.59 4.23 3.96
CA LEU A 46 -5.47 4.56 4.82
C LEU A 46 -4.36 3.52 4.73
N SER A 47 -4.70 2.23 4.75
CA SER A 47 -3.72 1.15 4.59
C SER A 47 -3.01 1.19 3.25
N PHE A 48 -3.75 1.43 2.16
CA PHE A 48 -3.16 1.60 0.84
C PHE A 48 -2.25 2.84 0.77
N SER A 49 -2.68 3.96 1.34
CA SER A 49 -1.88 5.19 1.40
C SER A 49 -0.57 4.99 2.18
N GLN A 50 -0.62 4.31 3.33
CA GLN A 50 0.57 3.96 4.12
C GLN A 50 1.47 2.95 3.40
N MET A 51 0.90 2.07 2.56
CA MET A 51 1.65 1.15 1.72
C MET A 51 2.48 1.91 0.67
N ILE A 52 1.90 2.92 0.01
CA ILE A 52 2.65 3.83 -0.87
C ILE A 52 3.74 4.57 -0.07
N GLY A 53 3.41 5.00 1.15
CA GLY A 53 4.34 5.68 2.07
C GLY A 53 5.65 4.92 2.33
N GLN A 54 5.63 3.58 2.27
CA GLN A 54 6.83 2.74 2.46
C GLN A 54 7.98 3.11 1.53
N PHE A 55 7.69 3.58 0.32
CA PHE A 55 8.70 3.95 -0.68
C PHE A 55 9.46 5.24 -0.29
N PHE A 56 8.85 6.11 0.52
CA PHE A 56 9.42 7.39 0.95
C PHE A 56 10.27 7.24 2.21
N TRP A 57 10.02 6.21 3.01
CA TRP A 57 10.73 5.92 4.26
C TRP A 57 11.95 5.03 4.06
N THR A 58 12.70 5.31 3.01
CA THR A 58 13.93 4.59 2.67
C THR A 58 15.15 5.48 2.95
N ARG A 59 16.35 4.88 3.00
CA ARG A 59 17.60 5.62 3.27
C ARG A 59 18.08 6.53 2.14
N THR A 60 17.41 6.50 0.98
CA THR A 60 17.65 7.50 -0.07
C THR A 60 17.17 8.88 0.34
N SER A 61 16.16 8.96 1.20
CA SER A 61 15.70 10.20 1.82
C SER A 61 16.71 10.70 2.86
N ARG A 62 17.31 11.88 2.63
CA ARG A 62 18.29 12.50 3.55
C ARG A 62 17.78 12.64 4.99
N PRO A 63 16.52 13.05 5.26
CA PRO A 63 16.01 13.14 6.63
C PRO A 63 15.95 11.77 7.33
N VAL A 64 15.54 10.73 6.61
CA VAL A 64 15.49 9.35 7.16
C VAL A 64 16.88 8.84 7.49
N ARG A 65 17.87 9.14 6.64
CA ARG A 65 19.26 8.71 6.86
C ARG A 65 19.92 9.38 8.07
N THR A 66 19.54 10.62 8.37
CA THR A 66 20.11 11.44 9.45
C THR A 66 19.45 11.17 10.78
N ASP A 67 18.12 11.03 10.80
CA ASP A 67 17.37 10.90 12.05
C ASP A 67 17.20 9.44 12.55
N LEU A 68 17.31 8.45 11.67
CA LEU A 68 16.97 7.05 11.98
C LEU A 68 18.11 6.06 11.70
N LYS A 69 18.33 5.16 12.67
CA LYS A 69 19.19 3.98 12.48
C LYS A 69 18.52 3.02 11.50
N MET A 70 19.33 2.28 10.72
CA MET A 70 18.80 1.31 9.74
C MET A 70 17.89 0.25 10.41
N SER A 71 18.25 -0.19 11.62
CA SER A 71 17.42 -1.12 12.41
C SER A 71 16.03 -0.55 12.71
N GLN A 72 15.92 0.76 12.97
CA GLN A 72 14.64 1.42 13.21
C GLN A 72 13.82 1.52 11.92
N VAL A 73 14.45 1.90 10.80
CA VAL A 73 13.79 1.96 9.48
C VAL A 73 13.20 0.60 9.12
N VAL A 74 13.98 -0.48 9.23
CA VAL A 74 13.51 -1.85 8.96
C VAL A 74 12.42 -2.29 9.94
N LYS A 75 12.53 -1.92 11.22
CA LYS A 75 11.51 -2.21 12.23
C LYS A 75 10.17 -1.57 11.85
N TYR A 76 10.17 -0.27 11.52
CA TYR A 76 8.94 0.43 11.13
C TYR A 76 8.38 -0.06 9.81
N HIS A 77 9.25 -0.33 8.82
CA HIS A 77 8.85 -0.91 7.54
C HIS A 77 8.11 -2.24 7.72
N LYS A 78 8.65 -3.15 8.54
CA LYS A 78 8.00 -4.43 8.86
C LYS A 78 6.68 -4.25 9.59
N PHE A 79 6.65 -3.39 10.61
CA PHE A 79 5.45 -3.14 11.39
C PHE A 79 4.31 -2.61 10.50
N ILE A 80 4.55 -1.50 9.82
CA ILE A 80 3.53 -0.88 8.95
C ILE A 80 3.19 -1.80 7.78
N GLY A 81 4.20 -2.43 7.17
CA GLY A 81 4.03 -3.35 6.05
C GLY A 81 3.13 -4.53 6.41
N TYR A 82 3.41 -5.23 7.52
CA TYR A 82 2.56 -6.34 7.95
C TYR A 82 1.16 -5.90 8.35
N THR A 83 1.00 -4.79 9.07
CA THR A 83 -0.32 -4.24 9.39
C THR A 83 -1.13 -3.94 8.12
N CYS A 84 -0.54 -3.22 7.17
CA CYS A 84 -1.24 -2.84 5.94
C CYS A 84 -1.51 -4.05 5.05
N VAL A 85 -0.57 -4.99 4.89
CA VAL A 85 -0.80 -6.23 4.13
C VAL A 85 -1.93 -7.04 4.75
N THR A 86 -2.01 -7.15 6.08
CA THR A 86 -3.12 -7.86 6.73
C THR A 86 -4.47 -7.19 6.44
N ILE A 87 -4.57 -5.87 6.61
CA ILE A 87 -5.82 -5.14 6.32
C ILE A 87 -6.20 -5.29 4.84
N LEU A 88 -5.23 -5.11 3.94
CA LEU A 88 -5.46 -5.23 2.51
C LEU A 88 -5.72 -6.68 2.08
N PHE A 89 -5.22 -7.69 2.77
CA PHE A 89 -5.54 -9.08 2.46
C PHE A 89 -7.04 -9.35 2.64
N PHE A 90 -7.62 -8.84 3.73
CA PHE A 90 -9.05 -8.98 4.04
C PHE A 90 -9.94 -7.96 3.32
N HIS A 91 -9.40 -7.04 2.52
CA HIS A 91 -10.21 -6.01 1.87
C HIS A 91 -11.38 -6.53 1.01
N PRO A 92 -11.28 -7.65 0.25
CA PRO A 92 -12.41 -8.14 -0.52
C PRO A 92 -13.55 -8.61 0.40
N ILE A 93 -13.19 -9.13 1.58
CA ILE A 93 -14.14 -9.56 2.61
C ILE A 93 -14.83 -8.34 3.23
N TYR A 94 -14.12 -7.23 3.41
CA TYR A 94 -14.72 -5.97 3.89
C TYR A 94 -15.80 -5.42 2.94
N LEU A 95 -15.75 -5.74 1.65
CA LEU A 95 -16.79 -5.36 0.69
C LEU A 95 -18.10 -6.14 0.88
N VAL A 96 -18.03 -7.37 1.40
CA VAL A 96 -19.18 -8.26 1.53
C VAL A 96 -19.74 -8.35 2.95
N ILE A 97 -18.93 -8.11 3.99
CA ILE A 97 -19.38 -8.11 5.40
C ILE A 97 -20.62 -7.22 5.62
N PRO A 98 -20.69 -5.97 5.13
CA PRO A 98 -21.85 -5.12 5.37
C PRO A 98 -23.15 -5.68 4.79
N ARG A 99 -23.07 -6.55 3.78
CA ARG A 99 -24.25 -7.14 3.12
C ARG A 99 -25.01 -8.11 4.01
N PHE A 100 -24.43 -8.60 5.10
CA PHE A 100 -25.16 -9.40 6.09
C PHE A 100 -26.24 -8.57 6.82
N PHE A 101 -26.16 -7.25 6.76
CA PHE A 101 -27.03 -6.32 7.49
C PHE A 101 -27.91 -5.47 6.56
N GLU A 102 -27.95 -5.78 5.27
CA GLU A 102 -28.62 -4.97 4.26
C GLU A 102 -29.48 -5.85 3.35
N ALA A 103 -30.63 -5.33 2.89
CA ALA A 103 -31.42 -6.00 1.88
C ALA A 103 -30.70 -5.98 0.51
N GLY A 104 -30.81 -7.06 -0.25
CA GLY A 104 -30.24 -7.18 -1.60
C GLY A 104 -29.63 -8.56 -1.86
N ILE A 105 -28.59 -8.60 -2.71
CA ILE A 105 -27.86 -9.84 -2.99
C ILE A 105 -27.17 -10.35 -1.73
N SER A 106 -27.14 -11.68 -1.57
CA SER A 106 -26.48 -12.30 -0.43
C SER A 106 -24.97 -11.97 -0.41
N PRO A 107 -24.32 -11.96 0.76
CA PRO A 107 -22.88 -11.73 0.86
C PRO A 107 -22.05 -12.71 0.01
N PHE A 108 -22.51 -13.97 -0.08
CA PHE A 108 -21.86 -15.01 -0.86
C PHE A 108 -21.99 -14.74 -2.36
N ASP A 109 -23.20 -14.43 -2.85
CA ASP A 109 -23.42 -14.10 -4.27
C ASP A 109 -22.63 -12.85 -4.68
N ALA A 110 -22.54 -11.87 -3.78
CA ALA A 110 -21.72 -10.68 -3.98
C ALA A 110 -20.23 -11.01 -4.09
N PHE A 111 -19.72 -11.90 -3.24
CA PHE A 111 -18.33 -12.35 -3.30
C PHE A 111 -18.03 -13.07 -4.61
N ILE A 112 -18.89 -14.02 -5.00
CA ILE A 112 -18.78 -14.74 -6.28
C ILE A 112 -18.79 -13.75 -7.44
N THR A 113 -19.73 -12.80 -7.45
CA THR A 113 -19.79 -11.76 -8.48
C THR A 113 -18.49 -10.97 -8.57
N ILE A 114 -17.90 -10.55 -7.44
CA ILE A 114 -16.64 -9.78 -7.44
C ILE A 114 -15.50 -10.58 -8.09
N ILE A 115 -15.36 -11.87 -7.77
CA ILE A 115 -14.24 -12.68 -8.26
C ILE A 115 -14.44 -13.23 -9.69
N THR A 116 -15.68 -13.27 -10.20
CA THR A 116 -15.99 -13.75 -11.55
C THR A 116 -16.27 -12.64 -12.56
N THR A 117 -16.37 -11.37 -12.13
CA THR A 117 -16.57 -10.25 -13.04
C THR A 117 -15.28 -9.89 -13.78
N PHE A 118 -15.30 -10.03 -15.11
CA PHE A 118 -14.18 -9.70 -16.00
C PHE A 118 -14.20 -8.24 -16.48
N ASN A 119 -14.21 -7.28 -15.55
CA ASN A 119 -13.91 -5.88 -15.86
C ASN A 119 -12.44 -5.55 -15.50
N LEU A 120 -11.91 -4.48 -16.10
CA LEU A 120 -10.51 -4.10 -15.93
C LEU A 120 -10.14 -3.92 -14.45
N GLY A 121 -10.93 -3.15 -13.70
CA GLY A 121 -10.74 -2.93 -12.28
C GLY A 121 -10.67 -4.22 -11.46
N CYS A 122 -11.60 -5.15 -11.64
CA CYS A 122 -11.61 -6.44 -10.93
C CYS A 122 -10.36 -7.28 -11.27
N VAL A 123 -9.99 -7.35 -12.56
CA VAL A 123 -8.80 -8.09 -13.00
C VAL A 123 -7.52 -7.49 -12.40
N LEU A 124 -7.37 -6.16 -12.44
CA LEU A 124 -6.25 -5.48 -11.81
C LEU A 124 -6.23 -5.73 -10.29
N GLY A 125 -7.39 -5.74 -9.65
CA GLY A 125 -7.53 -6.04 -8.22
C GLY A 125 -7.05 -7.44 -7.86
N ILE A 126 -7.43 -8.45 -8.64
CA ILE A 126 -7.00 -9.84 -8.45
C ILE A 126 -5.48 -9.95 -8.65
N ILE A 127 -4.93 -9.35 -9.71
CA ILE A 127 -3.48 -9.34 -9.97
C ILE A 127 -2.74 -8.66 -8.81
N ALA A 128 -3.18 -7.48 -8.37
CA ALA A 128 -2.59 -6.76 -7.25
C ALA A 128 -2.64 -7.58 -5.95
N TRP A 129 -3.75 -8.25 -5.67
CA TRP A 129 -3.93 -9.08 -4.49
C TRP A 129 -2.98 -10.29 -4.49
N CYS A 130 -2.84 -10.96 -5.63
CA CYS A 130 -1.86 -12.05 -5.80
C CYS A 130 -0.41 -11.55 -5.62
N LEU A 131 -0.04 -10.41 -6.24
CA LEU A 131 1.29 -9.82 -6.09
C LEU A 131 1.59 -9.45 -4.62
N MET A 132 0.60 -8.87 -3.92
CA MET A 132 0.69 -8.55 -2.49
C MET A 132 0.90 -9.80 -1.64
N LEU A 133 0.19 -10.90 -1.94
CA LEU A 133 0.38 -12.16 -1.24
C LEU A 133 1.79 -12.71 -1.40
N VAL A 134 2.29 -12.77 -2.64
CA VAL A 134 3.67 -13.19 -2.90
C VAL A 134 4.64 -12.26 -2.17
N LEU A 135 4.39 -10.95 -2.15
CA LEU A 135 5.23 -9.96 -1.46
C LEU A 135 5.26 -10.21 0.06
N GLY A 136 4.09 -10.43 0.67
CA GLY A 136 3.94 -10.70 2.09
C GLY A 136 4.61 -12.02 2.49
N ILE A 137 4.30 -13.11 1.79
CA ILE A 137 4.84 -14.46 2.07
C ILE A 137 6.36 -14.48 1.92
N THR A 138 6.90 -13.93 0.83
CA THR A 138 8.36 -13.92 0.59
C THR A 138 9.10 -12.98 1.55
N SER A 139 8.42 -12.00 2.14
CA SER A 139 8.96 -11.17 3.22
C SER A 139 8.98 -11.90 4.56
N PHE A 140 7.90 -12.62 4.87
CA PHE A 140 7.76 -13.39 6.10
C PHE A 140 8.73 -14.58 6.13
N LEU A 141 8.81 -15.35 5.04
CA LEU A 141 9.66 -16.53 4.90
C LEU A 141 11.09 -16.21 4.44
N ARG A 142 11.51 -14.94 4.46
CA ARG A 142 12.79 -14.47 3.90
C ARG A 142 14.01 -15.29 4.32
N ASN A 143 14.05 -15.79 5.56
CA ASN A 143 15.19 -16.58 6.08
C ASN A 143 15.16 -18.06 5.64
N GLY A 144 14.02 -18.58 5.21
CA GLY A 144 13.86 -19.96 4.72
C GLY A 144 13.93 -20.07 3.19
N LEU A 145 13.95 -18.95 2.46
CA LEU A 145 14.11 -18.96 1.01
C LEU A 145 15.56 -19.24 0.63
N PRO A 146 15.83 -20.07 -0.39
CA PRO A 146 17.18 -20.34 -0.90
C PRO A 146 17.69 -19.16 -1.76
N MET A 147 17.64 -17.95 -1.23
CA MET A 147 18.02 -16.71 -1.92
C MET A 147 18.98 -15.90 -1.06
N THR A 148 20.03 -15.36 -1.69
CA THR A 148 20.89 -14.38 -1.00
C THR A 148 20.10 -13.13 -0.66
N TYR A 149 20.56 -12.36 0.35
CA TYR A 149 19.94 -11.09 0.69
C TYR A 149 19.90 -10.11 -0.50
N LYS A 150 20.94 -10.09 -1.35
CA LYS A 150 21.01 -9.22 -2.53
C LYS A 150 19.92 -9.60 -3.52
N THR A 151 19.77 -10.89 -3.82
CA THR A 151 18.73 -11.42 -4.71
C THR A 151 17.34 -11.13 -4.16
N TRP A 152 17.08 -11.47 -2.90
CA TRP A 152 15.80 -11.21 -2.24
C TRP A 152 15.44 -9.73 -2.26
N ARG A 153 16.41 -8.84 -1.99
CA ARG A 153 16.17 -7.39 -2.00
C ARG A 153 15.76 -6.88 -3.38
N VAL A 154 16.36 -7.38 -4.46
CA VAL A 154 15.97 -7.00 -5.83
C VAL A 154 14.58 -7.54 -6.13
N PHE A 155 14.34 -8.83 -5.87
CA PHE A 155 13.06 -9.48 -6.08
C PHE A 155 11.92 -8.77 -5.33
N HIS A 156 12.08 -8.53 -4.03
CA HIS A 156 11.09 -7.84 -3.19
C HIS A 156 10.82 -6.42 -3.70
N GLY A 157 11.86 -5.67 -4.09
CA GLY A 157 11.70 -4.32 -4.64
C GLY A 157 10.93 -4.31 -5.97
N THR A 158 11.28 -5.20 -6.91
CA THR A 158 10.56 -5.34 -8.19
C THR A 158 9.10 -5.72 -7.96
N LEU A 159 8.85 -6.69 -7.07
CA LEU A 159 7.51 -7.14 -6.75
C LEU A 159 6.68 -6.03 -6.09
N ALA A 160 7.27 -5.25 -5.18
CA ALA A 160 6.61 -4.10 -4.57
C ALA A 160 6.25 -3.02 -5.60
N MET A 161 7.12 -2.74 -6.56
CA MET A 161 6.88 -1.79 -7.65
C MET A 161 5.75 -2.25 -8.57
N LEU A 162 5.72 -3.53 -8.96
CA LEU A 162 4.62 -4.09 -9.75
C LEU A 162 3.31 -4.03 -8.97
N PHE A 163 3.31 -4.52 -7.72
CA PHE A 163 2.15 -4.51 -6.85
C PHE A 163 1.56 -3.11 -6.70
N ILE A 164 2.37 -2.11 -6.32
CA ILE A 164 1.83 -0.77 -6.03
C ILE A 164 1.30 -0.09 -7.29
N SER A 165 1.91 -0.34 -8.45
CA SER A 165 1.47 0.24 -9.73
C SER A 165 0.14 -0.35 -10.18
N VAL A 166 0.00 -1.68 -10.11
CA VAL A 166 -1.26 -2.37 -10.45
C VAL A 166 -2.36 -2.03 -9.45
N ALA A 167 -2.04 -1.99 -8.15
CA ALA A 167 -2.99 -1.62 -7.10
C ALA A 167 -3.48 -0.16 -7.26
N ALA A 168 -2.59 0.77 -7.59
CA ALA A 168 -2.95 2.15 -7.86
C ALA A 168 -3.93 2.25 -9.03
N TRP A 169 -3.67 1.52 -10.13
CA TRP A 169 -4.59 1.49 -11.27
C TRP A 169 -5.94 0.88 -10.88
N HIS A 170 -5.96 -0.26 -10.19
CA HIS A 170 -7.19 -0.87 -9.67
C HIS A 170 -8.05 0.14 -8.87
N VAL A 171 -7.42 0.88 -7.95
CA VAL A 171 -8.13 1.86 -7.12
C VAL A 171 -8.66 3.03 -7.96
N MET A 172 -7.90 3.53 -8.93
CA MET A 172 -8.35 4.62 -9.80
C MET A 172 -9.47 4.23 -10.75
N ASP A 173 -9.52 2.96 -11.16
CA ASP A 173 -10.56 2.43 -12.07
C ASP A 173 -11.86 2.10 -11.34
N LEU A 174 -11.77 1.39 -10.20
CA LEU A 174 -12.93 0.81 -9.51
C LEU A 174 -13.23 1.43 -8.14
N GLY A 175 -12.30 2.19 -7.58
CA GLY A 175 -12.43 2.73 -6.23
C GLY A 175 -13.54 3.77 -6.13
N ARG A 176 -14.55 3.49 -5.30
CA ARG A 176 -15.65 4.43 -5.04
C ARG A 176 -15.18 5.84 -4.65
N HIS A 177 -14.12 5.93 -3.86
CA HIS A 177 -13.58 7.18 -3.36
C HIS A 177 -12.43 7.75 -4.22
N ALA A 178 -12.17 7.15 -5.39
CA ALA A 178 -11.14 7.59 -6.33
C ALA A 178 -11.67 8.71 -7.25
N ASN A 179 -12.19 9.78 -6.66
CA ASN A 179 -12.53 10.99 -7.41
C ASN A 179 -11.26 11.61 -8.05
N ARG A 180 -11.42 12.63 -8.91
CA ARG A 180 -10.30 13.27 -9.61
C ARG A 180 -9.15 13.66 -8.67
N ALA A 181 -9.45 14.26 -7.52
CA ALA A 181 -8.44 14.68 -6.55
C ALA A 181 -7.69 13.48 -5.94
N MET A 182 -8.41 12.45 -5.53
CA MET A 182 -7.81 11.22 -4.98
C MET A 182 -6.95 10.50 -6.03
N SER A 183 -7.42 10.41 -7.27
CA SER A 183 -6.68 9.75 -8.36
C SER A 183 -5.40 10.50 -8.73
N ILE A 184 -5.42 11.84 -8.72
CA ILE A 184 -4.20 12.65 -8.88
C ILE A 184 -3.22 12.39 -7.72
N LEU A 185 -3.70 12.39 -6.48
CA LEU A 185 -2.88 12.11 -5.30
C LEU A 185 -2.21 10.73 -5.40
N ILE A 186 -3.00 9.69 -5.66
CA ILE A 186 -2.53 8.30 -5.79
C ILE A 186 -1.51 8.19 -6.92
N SER A 187 -1.78 8.78 -8.08
CA SER A 187 -0.87 8.77 -9.23
C SER A 187 0.47 9.43 -8.90
N MET A 188 0.44 10.64 -8.33
CA MET A 188 1.65 11.40 -7.99
C MET A 188 2.49 10.67 -6.94
N LEU A 189 1.87 10.17 -5.87
CA LEU A 189 2.58 9.46 -4.81
C LEU A 189 3.15 8.13 -5.29
N THR A 190 2.39 7.38 -6.10
CA THR A 190 2.85 6.10 -6.66
C THR A 190 4.02 6.31 -7.62
N ALA A 191 3.88 7.23 -8.58
CA ALA A 191 4.96 7.56 -9.52
C ALA A 191 6.22 8.03 -8.79
N SER A 192 6.08 8.95 -7.83
CA SER A 192 7.20 9.45 -7.04
C SER A 192 7.87 8.34 -6.21
N GLY A 193 7.08 7.47 -5.56
CA GLY A 193 7.59 6.34 -4.79
C GLY A 193 8.35 5.34 -5.65
N VAL A 194 7.82 4.99 -6.81
CA VAL A 194 8.47 4.11 -7.79
C VAL A 194 9.79 4.71 -8.28
N LEU A 195 9.81 6.01 -8.63
CA LEU A 195 11.04 6.70 -9.04
C LEU A 195 12.11 6.72 -7.93
N LEU A 196 11.70 6.91 -6.67
CA LEU A 196 12.61 6.83 -5.52
C LEU A 196 13.22 5.44 -5.35
N LEU A 197 12.43 4.38 -5.57
CA LEU A 197 12.93 3.01 -5.54
C LEU A 197 13.91 2.76 -6.69
N LEU A 198 13.57 3.14 -7.92
CA LEU A 198 14.43 2.99 -9.09
C LEU A 198 15.77 3.70 -8.89
N LYS A 199 15.74 4.94 -8.38
CA LYS A 199 16.94 5.71 -8.02
C LYS A 199 17.85 4.95 -7.03
N THR A 200 17.28 4.15 -6.14
CA THR A 200 18.05 3.34 -5.18
C THR A 200 18.88 2.25 -5.87
N TYR A 201 18.34 1.63 -6.92
CA TYR A 201 19.02 0.56 -7.65
C TYR A 201 20.00 1.10 -8.70
N THR A 202 19.70 2.23 -9.34
CA THR A 202 20.58 2.84 -10.36
C THR A 202 21.83 3.48 -9.73
N LEU A 203 21.69 4.23 -8.63
CA LEU A 203 22.83 4.87 -7.94
C LEU A 203 23.84 3.85 -7.41
N LYS A 204 23.39 2.66 -7.00
CA LYS A 204 24.29 1.59 -6.56
C LYS A 204 25.11 1.02 -7.72
N LYS A 205 24.54 0.96 -8.91
CA LYS A 205 25.22 0.45 -10.12
C LYS A 205 26.33 1.40 -10.58
N ILE A 206 26.11 2.71 -10.49
CA ILE A 206 27.10 3.73 -10.89
C ILE A 206 28.36 3.64 -10.02
N LYS A 207 28.22 3.64 -8.69
CA LYS A 207 29.38 3.54 -7.78
C LYS A 207 30.19 2.26 -7.93
N ALA A 208 29.56 1.15 -8.31
CA ALA A 208 30.23 -0.13 -8.51
C ALA A 208 30.99 -0.23 -9.85
N ASN A 209 30.77 0.72 -10.77
CA ASN A 209 31.46 0.81 -12.06
C ASN A 209 32.58 1.87 -12.06
N GLU A 210 32.71 2.65 -10.98
CA GLU A 210 33.74 3.68 -10.77
C GLU A 210 34.88 3.20 -9.85
N GLU A 211 34.77 1.98 -9.30
CA GLU A 211 35.78 1.25 -8.51
C GLU A 211 36.38 0.12 -9.37
#